data_AF-A0A2D0PRR4-F1
#
_entry.id   AF-A0A2D0PRR4-F1
#
_cell.length_a   1.000
_cell.length_b   1.000
_cell.length_c   1.000
_cell.angle_alpha   90.00
_cell.angle_beta   90.00
_cell.angle_gamma   90.00
#
_symmetry.space_group_name_H-M   'P 1'
#
loop_
_entity.id
_entity.type
_entity.pdbx_description
1 polymer ?
#
loop_
_entity_poly.entity_id
_entity_poly.type
_entity_poly.pdbx_seq_one_letter_code
_entity_poly.pdbx_strand_id
1 'polypeptide(L)'
;MASNDRIWKKGTSSRHREYKYCERKHVRLTDLKEDFKNDRYLGKKNIPCYPDCIFKVANVCHVTEKSGLHGILQEEGFMKGHDTFLWWSLSVTDDDIAGAKTNYSPQKDLKKFTTSPAFQSESRYGNFRFTFNLKELLKIYSKEYCHSTAPILRVLGTQLYKQEIFYSVLVHPRYMTHYRKYPRLPFDDKHLCGYSQGHMSWCCQSPSNNYKHSQEVNDEEGEYYRWDNVAVAFHMKRGWVLPVNRSRLFENLSACKVPSVNLLREPQNKMSLYEAEAEIEALKNFYF
;
A
#
# COMPACT_ATOMS: atom_id res chain seq x y z
N MET A 1 -29.49 5.42 13.31
CA MET A 1 -29.36 4.02 12.86
C MET A 1 -28.86 4.05 11.42
N ALA A 2 -27.56 3.88 11.17
CA ALA A 2 -27.02 3.84 9.81
C ALA A 2 -27.22 2.42 9.25
N SER A 3 -28.00 2.31 8.18
CA SER A 3 -28.21 1.09 7.41
C SER A 3 -26.88 0.39 7.11
N ASN A 4 -26.82 -0.91 7.40
CA ASN A 4 -25.70 -1.83 7.14
C ASN A 4 -25.57 -2.16 5.63
N ASP A 5 -25.53 -1.15 4.75
CA ASP A 5 -25.40 -1.33 3.28
C ASP A 5 -23.98 -1.74 2.83
N ARG A 6 -23.27 -2.52 3.64
CA ARG A 6 -21.95 -3.07 3.29
C ARG A 6 -22.15 -4.32 2.43
N ILE A 7 -22.17 -4.13 1.11
CA ILE A 7 -22.24 -5.23 0.13
C ILE A 7 -20.81 -5.72 -0.16
N TRP A 8 -20.54 -6.97 0.19
CA TRP A 8 -19.27 -7.63 -0.06
C TRP A 8 -19.33 -8.50 -1.33
N LYS A 9 -18.40 -8.26 -2.24
CA LYS A 9 -18.25 -9.03 -3.49
C LYS A 9 -16.97 -9.86 -3.44
N LYS A 10 -16.91 -10.94 -4.22
CA LYS A 10 -15.68 -11.71 -4.43
C LYS A 10 -14.92 -11.17 -5.64
N GLY A 11 -13.59 -11.17 -5.57
CA GLY A 11 -12.71 -10.81 -6.66
C GLY A 11 -11.44 -11.64 -6.65
N THR A 12 -10.73 -11.61 -7.77
CA THR A 12 -9.44 -12.28 -7.94
C THR A 12 -8.42 -11.25 -8.41
N SER A 13 -7.26 -11.21 -7.76
CA SER A 13 -6.20 -10.26 -8.12
C SER A 13 -5.48 -10.69 -9.39
N SER A 14 -4.67 -9.80 -9.97
CA SER A 14 -3.79 -10.15 -11.11
C SER A 14 -2.77 -11.25 -10.79
N ARG A 15 -2.64 -11.64 -9.53
CA ARG A 15 -1.79 -12.73 -9.05
C ARG A 15 -2.59 -13.95 -8.57
N HIS A 16 -3.81 -14.10 -9.07
CA HIS A 16 -4.70 -15.23 -8.78
C HIS A 16 -4.99 -15.41 -7.28
N ARG A 17 -5.00 -14.31 -6.52
CA ARG A 17 -5.38 -14.33 -5.10
C ARG A 17 -6.82 -13.89 -4.94
N GLU A 18 -7.62 -14.74 -4.32
CA GLU A 18 -8.99 -14.41 -3.98
C GLU A 18 -9.03 -13.36 -2.86
N TYR A 19 -9.99 -12.45 -2.97
CA TYR A 19 -10.31 -11.48 -1.94
C TYR A 19 -11.80 -11.17 -1.94
N LYS A 20 -12.28 -10.63 -0.83
CA LYS A 20 -13.60 -9.99 -0.75
C LYS A 20 -13.40 -8.48 -0.81
N TYR A 21 -14.33 -7.73 -1.39
CA TYR A 21 -14.21 -6.28 -1.41
C TYR A 21 -15.54 -5.57 -1.17
N CYS A 22 -15.44 -4.41 -0.52
CA CYS A 22 -16.50 -3.46 -0.30
C CYS A 22 -16.11 -2.17 -1.02
N GLU A 23 -16.82 -1.84 -2.10
CA GLU A 23 -16.54 -0.62 -2.87
C GLU A 23 -16.99 0.63 -2.09
N ARG A 24 -16.34 1.76 -2.35
CA ARG A 24 -16.77 3.11 -1.91
C ARG A 24 -16.75 3.33 -0.40
N LYS A 25 -16.22 2.38 0.38
CA LYS A 25 -16.14 2.50 1.83
C LYS A 25 -14.79 1.99 2.33
N HIS A 26 -14.18 2.74 3.24
CA HIS A 26 -13.15 2.20 4.12
C HIS A 26 -13.85 1.65 5.36
N VAL A 27 -13.88 0.33 5.50
CA VAL A 27 -14.59 -0.38 6.57
C VAL A 27 -13.65 -0.58 7.75
N ARG A 28 -14.02 -0.09 8.94
CA ARG A 28 -13.21 -0.24 10.16
C ARG A 28 -13.08 -1.70 10.59
N LEU A 29 -12.01 -2.03 11.29
CA LEU A 29 -11.75 -3.37 11.82
C LEU A 29 -12.90 -3.91 12.67
N THR A 30 -13.55 -3.05 13.47
CA THR A 30 -14.74 -3.41 14.26
C THR A 30 -15.89 -3.89 13.38
N ASP A 31 -16.22 -3.13 12.34
CA ASP A 31 -17.26 -3.47 11.37
C ASP A 31 -16.88 -4.73 10.57
N LEU A 32 -15.58 -4.92 10.25
CA LEU A 32 -15.11 -6.14 9.58
C LEU A 32 -15.33 -7.38 10.45
N LYS A 33 -15.11 -7.29 11.76
CA LYS A 33 -15.38 -8.39 12.71
C LYS A 33 -16.87 -8.72 12.79
N GLU A 34 -17.74 -7.72 12.67
CA GLU A 34 -19.19 -7.92 12.63
C GLU A 34 -19.66 -8.54 11.31
N ASP A 35 -19.14 -8.07 10.18
CA ASP A 35 -19.48 -8.57 8.84
C ASP A 35 -18.98 -10.01 8.61
N PHE A 36 -17.90 -10.40 9.30
CA PHE A 36 -17.22 -11.68 9.12
C PHE A 36 -16.97 -12.42 10.44
N LYS A 37 -18.04 -12.64 11.23
CA LYS A 37 -17.96 -13.32 12.55
C LYS A 37 -17.26 -14.68 12.54
N ASN A 38 -17.35 -15.41 11.43
CA ASN A 38 -16.77 -16.74 11.25
C ASN A 38 -15.42 -16.74 10.52
N ASP A 39 -14.80 -15.57 10.29
CA ASP A 39 -13.47 -15.50 9.66
C ASP A 39 -12.38 -15.93 10.64
N ARG A 40 -11.55 -16.88 10.21
CA ARG A 40 -10.48 -17.50 11.01
C ARG A 40 -9.52 -16.50 11.65
N TYR A 41 -9.25 -15.37 11.02
CA TYR A 41 -8.29 -14.38 11.53
C TYR A 41 -8.96 -13.20 12.23
N LEU A 42 -10.10 -12.70 11.72
CA LEU A 42 -10.83 -11.60 12.37
C LEU A 42 -11.48 -12.03 13.70
N GLY A 43 -11.91 -13.29 13.79
CA GLY A 43 -12.55 -13.86 14.97
C GLY A 43 -11.57 -14.33 16.07
N LYS A 44 -10.25 -14.16 15.89
CA LYS A 44 -9.27 -14.50 16.92
C LYS A 44 -9.51 -13.67 18.18
N LYS A 45 -9.53 -14.33 19.34
CA LYS A 45 -9.77 -13.69 20.65
C LYS A 45 -8.49 -13.17 21.30
N ASN A 46 -7.34 -13.73 20.94
CA ASN A 46 -6.02 -13.39 21.49
C ASN A 46 -5.28 -12.31 20.69
N ILE A 47 -6.00 -11.49 19.91
CA ILE A 47 -5.39 -10.37 19.18
C ILE A 47 -4.81 -9.39 20.20
N PRO A 48 -3.51 -9.04 20.12
CA PRO A 48 -2.91 -8.04 21.00
C PRO A 48 -3.67 -6.71 20.93
N CYS A 49 -3.78 -6.02 22.07
CA CYS A 49 -4.31 -4.67 22.08
C CYS A 49 -3.30 -3.73 21.40
N TYR A 50 -3.61 -3.27 20.19
CA TYR A 50 -2.77 -2.32 19.46
C TYR A 50 -3.11 -0.89 19.88
N PRO A 51 -2.11 -0.01 19.95
CA PRO A 51 -2.37 1.42 20.12
C PRO A 51 -3.12 1.99 18.92
N ASP A 52 -4.05 2.92 19.15
CA ASP A 52 -4.69 3.64 18.06
C ASP A 52 -3.66 4.59 17.45
N CYS A 53 -3.21 4.29 16.24
CA CYS A 53 -2.11 5.02 15.60
C CYS A 53 -2.57 5.71 14.32
N ILE A 54 -2.22 6.98 14.20
CA ILE A 54 -2.42 7.76 12.99
C ILE A 54 -1.05 8.12 12.42
N PHE A 55 -0.72 7.49 11.30
CA PHE A 55 0.48 7.79 10.52
C PHE A 55 0.20 8.94 9.54
N LYS A 56 1.21 9.79 9.34
CA LYS A 56 1.21 10.87 8.35
C LYS A 56 2.31 10.61 7.35
N VAL A 57 1.98 9.97 6.23
CA VAL A 57 2.97 9.45 5.28
C VAL A 57 2.99 10.31 4.02
N ALA A 58 4.15 10.88 3.70
CA ALA A 58 4.33 11.70 2.50
C ALA A 58 4.70 10.86 1.26
N ASN A 59 5.42 9.76 1.48
CA ASN A 59 6.03 8.96 0.43
C ASN A 59 5.17 7.74 0.09
N VAL A 60 5.17 7.39 -1.19
CA VAL A 60 4.56 6.18 -1.70
C VAL A 60 5.56 5.40 -2.53
N CYS A 61 5.37 4.10 -2.64
CA CYS A 61 6.26 3.23 -3.39
C CYS A 61 5.53 2.34 -4.39
N HIS A 62 6.20 2.09 -5.51
CA HIS A 62 5.83 1.12 -6.52
C HIS A 62 6.92 0.05 -6.58
N VAL A 63 6.55 -1.20 -6.36
CA VAL A 63 7.51 -2.31 -6.37
C VAL A 63 7.24 -3.22 -7.56
N THR A 64 8.31 -3.57 -8.26
CA THR A 64 8.28 -4.37 -9.47
C THR A 64 9.35 -5.48 -9.47
N GLU A 65 9.11 -6.47 -10.32
CA GLU A 65 10.06 -7.49 -10.75
C GLU A 65 10.97 -6.93 -11.85
N LYS A 66 12.02 -7.68 -12.21
CA LYS A 66 13.04 -7.28 -13.20
C LYS A 66 12.43 -6.81 -14.52
N SER A 67 11.47 -7.54 -15.07
CA SER A 67 10.80 -7.17 -16.32
C SER A 67 10.11 -5.79 -16.25
N GLY A 68 9.45 -5.48 -15.14
CA GLY A 68 8.83 -4.18 -14.96
C GLY A 68 9.82 -3.05 -14.65
N LEU A 69 10.98 -3.35 -14.03
CA LEU A 69 12.07 -2.37 -13.94
C LEU A 69 12.51 -1.93 -15.34
N HIS A 70 12.83 -2.90 -16.20
CA HIS A 70 13.25 -2.63 -17.58
C HIS A 70 12.17 -1.87 -18.36
N GLY A 71 10.90 -2.28 -18.25
CA GLY A 71 9.78 -1.58 -18.88
C GLY A 71 9.61 -0.14 -18.40
N ILE A 72 9.77 0.13 -17.11
CA ILE A 72 9.68 1.50 -16.56
C ILE A 72 10.81 2.38 -17.09
N LEU A 73 12.04 1.85 -17.18
CA LEU A 73 13.20 2.59 -17.68
C LEU A 73 13.13 2.84 -19.20
N GLN A 74 12.64 1.86 -19.95
CA GLN A 74 12.46 1.97 -21.40
C GLN A 74 11.40 3.02 -21.77
N GLU A 75 10.28 3.04 -21.05
CA GLU A 75 9.16 3.96 -21.30
C GLU A 75 9.33 5.31 -20.58
N GLU A 76 10.42 5.51 -19.84
CA GLU A 76 10.67 6.69 -18.99
C GLU A 76 9.46 7.05 -18.11
N GLY A 77 8.86 6.04 -17.48
CA GLY A 77 7.66 6.25 -16.68
C GLY A 77 6.89 4.99 -16.32
N PHE A 78 5.74 5.20 -15.70
CA PHE A 78 4.93 4.13 -15.11
C PHE A 78 3.65 3.91 -15.91
N MET A 79 3.44 2.68 -16.35
CA MET A 79 2.18 2.24 -16.95
C MET A 79 1.33 1.48 -15.95
N LYS A 80 0.02 1.42 -16.21
CA LYS A 80 -0.86 0.50 -15.48
C LYS A 80 -0.47 -0.96 -15.73
N GLY A 81 -0.79 -1.81 -14.77
CA GLY A 81 -0.74 -3.25 -14.97
C GLY A 81 -1.91 -3.76 -15.82
N HIS A 82 -2.30 -5.01 -15.56
CA HIS A 82 -3.44 -5.66 -16.22
C HIS A 82 -4.79 -4.98 -15.92
N ASP A 83 -4.91 -4.24 -14.82
CA ASP A 83 -6.12 -3.51 -14.46
C ASP A 83 -6.11 -2.06 -14.99
N THR A 84 -7.04 -1.21 -14.53
CA THR A 84 -7.12 0.20 -14.92
C THR A 84 -6.31 1.13 -14.02
N PHE A 85 -5.45 0.60 -13.15
CA PHE A 85 -4.82 1.37 -12.08
C PHE A 85 -3.30 1.21 -12.08
N LEU A 86 -2.63 2.32 -11.77
CA LEU A 86 -1.24 2.32 -11.36
C LEU A 86 -1.22 2.44 -9.83
N TRP A 87 -0.80 1.36 -9.17
CA TRP A 87 -0.86 1.21 -7.71
C TRP A 87 0.44 1.66 -7.04
N TRP A 88 0.27 2.40 -5.94
CA TRP A 88 1.34 2.90 -5.10
C TRP A 88 1.01 2.62 -3.63
N SER A 89 1.79 1.79 -2.96
CA SER A 89 1.64 1.56 -1.52
C SER A 89 2.19 2.73 -0.72
N LEU A 90 1.71 2.98 0.51
CA LEU A 90 2.40 3.91 1.40
C LEU A 90 3.81 3.41 1.71
N SER A 91 4.80 4.30 1.68
CA SER A 91 6.18 4.01 2.04
C SER A 91 6.46 4.58 3.43
N VAL A 92 6.10 3.82 4.46
CA VAL A 92 6.26 4.23 5.87
C VAL A 92 7.72 4.12 6.28
N THR A 93 8.27 5.20 6.81
CA THR A 93 9.65 5.30 7.31
C THR A 93 9.70 5.20 8.84
N ASP A 94 10.91 5.03 9.40
CA ASP A 94 11.10 5.08 10.86
C ASP A 94 10.70 6.45 11.44
N ASP A 95 10.87 7.54 10.68
CA ASP A 95 10.44 8.88 11.08
C ASP A 95 8.90 8.99 11.10
N ASP A 96 8.22 8.37 10.14
CA ASP A 96 6.75 8.32 10.13
C ASP A 96 6.21 7.55 11.34
N ILE A 97 6.92 6.49 11.77
CA ILE A 97 6.57 5.70 12.95
C ILE A 97 6.82 6.51 14.22
N ALA A 98 7.98 7.16 14.33
CA ALA A 98 8.31 8.00 15.47
C ALA A 98 7.38 9.21 15.61
N GLY A 99 6.93 9.78 14.49
CA GLY A 99 6.01 10.92 14.44
C GLY A 99 4.52 10.55 14.50
N ALA A 100 4.16 9.27 14.62
CA ALA A 100 2.78 8.83 14.62
C ALA A 100 2.02 9.41 15.83
N LYS A 101 0.79 9.88 15.60
CA LYS A 101 -0.10 10.26 16.70
C LYS A 101 -0.66 8.99 17.32
N THR A 102 -0.50 8.84 18.63
CA THR A 102 -0.95 7.67 19.37
C THR A 102 -1.53 8.09 20.72
N ASN A 103 -2.51 7.32 21.20
CA ASN A 103 -3.02 7.41 22.56
C ASN A 103 -2.13 6.67 23.59
N TYR A 104 -1.06 6.03 23.13
CA TYR A 104 -0.17 5.21 23.95
C TYR A 104 1.12 5.96 24.30
N SER A 105 1.49 5.92 25.58
CA SER A 105 2.77 6.45 26.08
C SER A 105 3.58 5.31 26.72
N PRO A 106 4.87 5.15 26.40
CA PRO A 106 5.70 6.00 25.52
C PRO A 106 5.65 5.60 24.03
N GLN A 107 5.78 6.60 23.14
CA GLN A 107 5.83 6.43 21.67
C GLN A 107 6.95 5.51 21.16
N LYS A 108 8.05 5.37 21.93
CA LYS A 108 9.20 4.50 21.59
C LYS A 108 8.82 3.03 21.41
N ASP A 109 7.66 2.63 21.92
CA ASP A 109 7.16 1.27 21.86
C ASP A 109 6.28 1.00 20.62
N LEU A 110 6.11 1.95 19.68
CA LEU A 110 5.30 1.65 18.50
C LEU A 110 5.98 0.65 17.55
N LYS A 111 7.31 0.66 17.50
CA LYS A 111 8.11 -0.19 16.60
C LYS A 111 7.93 -1.69 16.85
N LYS A 112 7.64 -2.10 18.09
CA LYS A 112 7.32 -3.51 18.42
C LYS A 112 5.97 -3.97 17.87
N PHE A 113 5.07 -3.03 17.51
CA PHE A 113 3.77 -3.34 16.92
C PHE A 113 3.78 -3.23 15.39
N THR A 114 4.67 -2.44 14.79
CA THR A 114 4.75 -2.24 13.33
C THR A 114 5.52 -3.36 12.62
N THR A 115 5.14 -4.62 12.86
CA THR A 115 5.83 -5.80 12.31
C THR A 115 5.25 -6.27 10.97
N SER A 116 4.09 -5.75 10.56
CA SER A 116 3.47 -6.16 9.31
C SER A 116 4.25 -5.69 8.07
N PRO A 117 4.08 -6.35 6.91
CA PRO A 117 4.74 -5.98 5.66
C PRO A 117 4.57 -4.51 5.23
N ALA A 118 3.55 -3.79 5.72
CA ALA A 118 3.35 -2.37 5.41
C ALA A 118 4.45 -1.45 5.98
N PHE A 119 5.14 -1.91 7.03
CA PHE A 119 6.18 -1.15 7.74
C PHE A 119 7.60 -1.70 7.49
N GLN A 120 7.74 -2.71 6.64
CA GLN A 120 9.03 -3.38 6.40
C GLN A 120 9.72 -2.86 5.14
N SER A 121 11.05 -2.83 5.16
CA SER A 121 11.87 -2.51 3.99
C SER A 121 11.84 -3.64 2.95
N GLU A 122 11.60 -4.88 3.36
CA GLU A 122 11.40 -6.03 2.48
C GLU A 122 10.16 -5.86 1.60
N SER A 123 10.15 -6.49 0.43
CA SER A 123 9.00 -6.45 -0.48
C SER A 123 8.55 -7.85 -0.86
N ARG A 124 7.25 -8.10 -0.71
CA ARG A 124 6.59 -9.31 -1.21
C ARG A 124 6.29 -9.23 -2.70
N TYR A 125 6.50 -8.09 -3.34
CA TYR A 125 5.99 -7.81 -4.69
C TYR A 125 7.06 -7.78 -5.79
N GLY A 126 8.34 -7.79 -5.43
CA GLY A 126 9.46 -7.66 -6.37
C GLY A 126 10.72 -7.12 -5.68
N ASN A 127 11.84 -7.14 -6.40
CA ASN A 127 13.15 -6.71 -5.91
C ASN A 127 13.43 -5.23 -6.12
N PHE A 128 12.64 -4.52 -6.94
CA PHE A 128 12.95 -3.14 -7.33
C PHE A 128 11.86 -2.19 -6.88
N ARG A 129 12.20 -1.22 -6.03
CA ARG A 129 11.26 -0.27 -5.44
C ARG A 129 11.58 1.14 -5.91
N PHE A 130 10.57 1.77 -6.49
CA PHE A 130 10.55 3.20 -6.76
C PHE A 130 9.82 3.92 -5.64
N THR A 131 10.45 4.87 -4.96
CA THR A 131 9.84 5.62 -3.85
C THR A 131 9.74 7.10 -4.21
N PHE A 132 8.55 7.67 -4.19
CA PHE A 132 8.32 9.07 -4.55
C PHE A 132 7.47 9.79 -3.51
N ASN A 133 7.66 11.10 -3.42
CA ASN A 133 6.73 11.95 -2.69
C ASN A 133 5.37 11.99 -3.41
N LEU A 134 4.28 11.69 -2.70
CA LEU A 134 2.95 11.61 -3.29
C LEU A 134 2.49 12.96 -3.87
N LYS A 135 2.82 14.07 -3.22
CA LYS A 135 2.49 15.42 -3.71
C LYS A 135 3.14 15.67 -5.07
N GLU A 136 4.35 15.18 -5.30
CA GLU A 136 5.04 15.32 -6.58
C GLU A 136 4.43 14.42 -7.65
N LEU A 137 4.13 13.16 -7.34
CA LEU A 137 3.42 12.28 -8.28
C LEU A 137 2.06 12.86 -8.69
N LEU A 138 1.32 13.45 -7.74
CA LEU A 138 0.06 14.13 -8.03
C LEU A 138 0.25 15.36 -8.92
N LYS A 139 1.36 16.09 -8.80
CA LYS A 139 1.69 17.21 -9.70
C LYS A 139 2.01 16.72 -11.12
N ILE A 140 2.80 15.65 -11.25
CA ILE A 140 3.10 15.03 -12.56
C ILE A 140 1.79 14.56 -13.19
N TYR A 141 0.98 13.78 -12.46
CA TYR A 141 -0.31 13.30 -12.94
C TYR A 141 -1.28 14.43 -13.31
N SER A 142 -1.27 15.53 -12.53
CA SER A 142 -2.06 16.73 -12.81
C SER A 142 -1.71 17.35 -14.17
N LYS A 143 -0.41 17.55 -14.40
CA LYS A 143 0.12 18.14 -15.64
C LYS A 143 -0.26 17.30 -16.85
N GLU A 144 -0.03 15.99 -16.77
CA GLU A 144 -0.22 15.09 -17.91
C GLU A 144 -1.69 14.77 -18.20
N TYR A 145 -2.50 14.58 -17.16
CA TYR A 145 -3.83 13.97 -17.32
C TYR A 145 -4.99 14.82 -16.84
N CYS A 146 -4.73 15.94 -16.16
CA CYS A 146 -5.76 16.78 -15.56
C CYS A 146 -5.75 18.23 -16.08
N HIS A 147 -5.11 18.50 -17.22
CA HIS A 147 -4.96 19.86 -17.76
C HIS A 147 -4.42 20.85 -16.71
N SER A 148 -3.43 20.40 -15.92
CA SER A 148 -2.85 21.16 -14.80
C SER A 148 -3.80 21.51 -13.65
N THR A 149 -5.03 20.95 -13.63
CA THR A 149 -5.94 21.07 -12.50
C THR A 149 -5.73 19.96 -11.49
N ALA A 150 -5.96 20.25 -10.20
CA ALA A 150 -5.74 19.26 -9.15
C ALA A 150 -6.57 17.97 -9.38
N PRO A 151 -5.95 16.77 -9.31
CA PRO A 151 -6.68 15.52 -9.44
C PRO A 151 -7.62 15.32 -8.25
N ILE A 152 -8.62 14.47 -8.45
CA ILE A 152 -9.61 14.13 -7.42
C ILE A 152 -9.17 12.87 -6.69
N LEU A 153 -9.13 12.95 -5.35
CA LEU A 153 -8.95 11.81 -4.46
C LEU A 153 -10.31 11.31 -3.94
N ARG A 154 -10.52 9.99 -3.98
CA ARG A 154 -11.76 9.32 -3.52
C ARG A 154 -11.46 8.04 -2.76
N VAL A 155 -12.41 7.63 -1.93
CA VAL A 155 -12.42 6.31 -1.30
C VAL A 155 -12.76 5.27 -2.37
N LEU A 156 -11.81 4.41 -2.75
CA LEU A 156 -12.06 3.36 -3.73
C LEU A 156 -12.76 2.16 -3.09
N GLY A 157 -12.26 1.70 -1.94
CA GLY A 157 -12.90 0.65 -1.15
C GLY A 157 -11.96 -0.04 -0.16
N THR A 158 -12.48 -1.09 0.46
CA THR A 158 -11.75 -2.04 1.30
C THR A 158 -11.69 -3.39 0.58
N GLN A 159 -10.50 -3.96 0.46
CA GLN A 159 -10.26 -5.32 0.01
C GLN A 159 -9.78 -6.17 1.19
N LEU A 160 -10.32 -7.38 1.31
CA LEU A 160 -10.03 -8.33 2.38
C LEU A 160 -9.46 -9.61 1.76
N TYR A 161 -8.13 -9.74 1.83
CA TYR A 161 -7.40 -10.95 1.44
C TYR A 161 -7.41 -11.98 2.57
N LYS A 162 -6.60 -13.04 2.51
CA LYS A 162 -6.51 -14.03 3.59
C LYS A 162 -5.96 -13.42 4.91
N GLN A 163 -4.92 -12.60 4.84
CA GLN A 163 -4.22 -12.01 6.00
C GLN A 163 -4.05 -10.50 5.92
N GLU A 164 -4.61 -9.84 4.91
CA GLU A 164 -4.39 -8.42 4.63
C GLU A 164 -5.74 -7.72 4.47
N ILE A 165 -5.89 -6.58 5.16
CA ILE A 165 -6.97 -5.62 4.98
C ILE A 165 -6.38 -4.45 4.21
N PHE A 166 -6.81 -4.28 2.97
CA PHE A 166 -6.24 -3.31 2.05
C PHE A 166 -7.23 -2.19 1.79
N TYR A 167 -6.87 -0.97 2.20
CA TYR A 167 -7.66 0.24 1.94
C TYR A 167 -7.13 0.94 0.71
N SER A 168 -8.00 1.13 -0.28
CA SER A 168 -7.62 1.75 -1.55
C SER A 168 -8.17 3.17 -1.68
N VAL A 169 -7.30 4.08 -2.12
CA VAL A 169 -7.61 5.48 -2.43
C VAL A 169 -7.48 5.68 -3.93
N LEU A 170 -8.51 6.18 -4.58
CA LEU A 170 -8.51 6.46 -6.01
C LEU A 170 -8.02 7.88 -6.28
N VAL A 171 -7.11 8.04 -7.24
CA VAL A 171 -6.75 9.32 -7.87
C VAL A 171 -7.25 9.30 -9.31
N HIS A 172 -8.00 10.33 -9.72
CA HIS A 172 -8.48 10.43 -11.10
C HIS A 172 -8.67 11.88 -11.57
N PRO A 173 -8.69 12.15 -12.89
CA PRO A 173 -8.98 13.47 -13.43
C PRO A 173 -10.43 13.89 -13.22
N ARG A 174 -10.69 15.19 -13.13
CA ARG A 174 -12.02 15.73 -12.83
C ARG A 174 -13.09 15.38 -13.86
N TYR A 175 -12.71 15.22 -15.13
CA TYR A 175 -13.64 14.86 -16.21
C TYR A 175 -14.10 13.40 -16.18
N MET A 176 -13.48 12.53 -15.37
CA MET A 176 -13.93 11.14 -15.21
C MET A 176 -15.12 11.04 -14.26
N THR A 177 -16.31 11.15 -14.85
CA THR A 177 -17.57 11.26 -14.11
C THR A 177 -18.07 9.94 -13.53
N HIS A 178 -17.62 8.79 -14.02
CA HIS A 178 -18.05 7.47 -13.52
C HIS A 178 -17.64 7.22 -12.06
N TYR A 179 -16.65 7.97 -11.56
CA TYR A 179 -16.24 7.94 -10.15
C TYR A 179 -17.03 8.89 -9.25
N ARG A 180 -17.98 9.69 -9.77
CA ARG A 180 -18.78 10.63 -8.95
C ARG A 180 -19.47 9.97 -7.76
N LYS A 181 -19.88 8.70 -7.93
CA LYS A 181 -20.52 7.87 -6.91
C LYS A 181 -19.60 7.40 -5.78
N TYR A 182 -18.27 7.51 -5.92
CA TYR A 182 -17.31 7.17 -4.87
C TYR A 182 -17.13 8.38 -3.94
N PRO A 183 -17.16 8.24 -2.60
CA PRO A 183 -16.97 9.35 -1.68
C PRO A 183 -15.65 10.08 -1.90
N ARG A 184 -15.64 11.40 -1.68
CA ARG A 184 -14.39 12.16 -1.64
C ARG A 184 -13.53 11.66 -0.48
N LEU A 185 -12.23 11.62 -0.70
CA LEU A 185 -11.31 11.31 0.39
C LEU A 185 -11.34 12.47 1.40
N PRO A 186 -11.51 12.18 2.71
CA PRO A 186 -11.44 13.21 3.75
C PRO A 186 -10.08 13.93 3.79
N PHE A 187 -10.08 15.15 4.31
CA PHE A 187 -8.86 15.95 4.50
C PHE A 187 -8.35 15.96 5.95
N ASP A 188 -9.05 15.27 6.86
CA ASP A 188 -8.71 15.19 8.28
C ASP A 188 -8.13 13.81 8.66
N ASP A 189 -7.80 13.66 9.94
CA ASP A 189 -7.31 12.41 10.55
C ASP A 189 -8.37 11.69 11.39
N LYS A 190 -9.66 12.07 11.28
CA LYS A 190 -10.77 11.42 12.01
C LYS A 190 -11.28 10.17 11.28
N HIS A 191 -10.90 10.00 10.03
CA HIS A 191 -11.27 8.89 9.17
C HIS A 191 -10.12 7.89 9.01
N LEU A 192 -10.42 6.68 8.52
CA LEU A 192 -9.40 5.63 8.30
C LEU A 192 -8.28 6.10 7.38
N CYS A 193 -8.65 6.75 6.28
CA CYS A 193 -7.71 7.37 5.37
C CYS A 193 -8.14 8.81 5.09
N GLY A 194 -7.15 9.70 4.97
CA GLY A 194 -7.33 11.06 4.52
C GLY A 194 -6.11 11.55 3.75
N TYR A 195 -6.23 12.71 3.10
CA TYR A 195 -5.10 13.36 2.45
C TYR A 195 -5.14 14.87 2.69
N SER A 196 -4.05 15.41 3.21
CA SER A 196 -3.91 16.85 3.42
C SER A 196 -2.44 17.26 3.38
N GLN A 197 -2.18 18.44 2.81
CA GLN A 197 -0.84 19.06 2.79
C GLN A 197 0.29 18.13 2.28
N GLY A 198 0.00 17.27 1.31
CA GLY A 198 1.02 16.34 0.76
C GLY A 198 1.14 15.01 1.49
N HIS A 199 0.41 14.79 2.57
CA HIS A 199 0.51 13.59 3.40
C HIS A 199 -0.80 12.80 3.39
N MET A 200 -0.68 11.48 3.32
CA MET A 200 -1.77 10.56 3.63
C MET A 200 -1.88 10.41 5.15
N SER A 201 -3.06 10.67 5.72
CA SER A 201 -3.41 10.16 7.05
C SER A 201 -3.85 8.70 6.93
N TRP A 202 -3.32 7.85 7.79
CA TRP A 202 -3.76 6.48 7.93
C TRP A 202 -3.94 6.15 9.41
N CYS A 203 -5.20 5.95 9.82
CA CYS A 203 -5.54 5.38 11.12
C CYS A 203 -5.40 3.85 11.02
N CYS A 204 -4.23 3.35 11.41
CA CYS A 204 -3.89 1.94 11.40
C CYS A 204 -4.56 1.24 12.58
N GLN A 205 -5.26 0.15 12.30
CA GLN A 205 -5.97 -0.62 13.31
C GLN A 205 -5.38 -2.01 13.52
N SER A 206 -4.46 -2.45 12.65
CA SER A 206 -3.80 -3.74 12.78
C SER A 206 -2.37 -3.71 12.23
N PRO A 207 -1.40 -3.14 12.99
CA PRO A 207 -0.05 -2.89 12.50
C PRO A 207 0.84 -4.15 12.43
N SER A 208 0.44 -5.26 13.06
CA SER A 208 1.24 -6.49 13.18
C SER A 208 0.65 -7.65 12.37
N ASN A 209 1.50 -8.43 11.71
CA ASN A 209 1.10 -9.67 11.03
C ASN A 209 1.31 -10.94 11.88
N ASN A 210 2.13 -10.86 12.92
CA ASN A 210 2.32 -11.89 13.93
C ASN A 210 2.65 -11.26 15.28
N TYR A 211 2.43 -12.03 16.36
CA TYR A 211 2.92 -11.67 17.69
C TYR A 211 3.56 -12.91 18.30
N LYS A 212 4.79 -12.76 18.81
CA LYS A 212 5.40 -13.76 19.69
C LYS A 212 5.10 -13.31 21.12
N HIS A 213 4.25 -14.03 21.83
CA HIS A 213 4.08 -13.78 23.26
C HIS A 213 5.37 -14.23 23.94
N SER A 214 6.26 -13.30 24.30
CA SER A 214 7.49 -13.63 25.01
C SER A 214 7.18 -13.87 26.50
N GLN A 215 6.45 -14.94 26.80
CA GLN A 215 6.34 -15.54 28.13
C GLN A 215 6.06 -17.03 27.92
N GLU A 216 7.05 -17.75 27.39
CA GLU A 216 7.41 -19.14 27.74
C GLU A 216 8.36 -19.68 26.67
N VAL A 217 9.47 -20.24 27.15
CA VAL A 217 10.50 -20.88 26.34
C VAL A 217 9.92 -22.21 25.88
N ASN A 218 9.30 -22.28 24.69
CA ASN A 218 9.24 -23.47 23.80
C ASN A 218 8.12 -23.48 22.72
N ASP A 219 7.39 -22.39 22.45
CA ASP A 219 6.48 -22.38 21.28
C ASP A 219 7.11 -21.69 20.05
N GLU A 220 7.63 -22.51 19.12
CA GLU A 220 8.22 -22.07 17.86
C GLU A 220 7.18 -21.62 16.80
N GLU A 221 5.89 -21.81 17.04
CA GLU A 221 4.83 -21.42 16.09
C GLU A 221 4.22 -20.05 16.44
N GLY A 222 4.81 -18.98 15.89
CA GLY A 222 4.24 -17.64 16.00
C GLY A 222 2.83 -17.56 15.39
N GLU A 223 1.89 -16.99 16.14
CA GLU A 223 0.52 -16.82 15.65
C GLU A 223 0.41 -15.69 14.62
N TYR A 224 -0.25 -15.97 13.49
CA TYR A 224 -0.53 -14.97 12.46
C TYR A 224 -1.86 -14.25 12.69
N TYR A 225 -1.84 -12.95 12.42
CA TYR A 225 -2.98 -12.04 12.48
C TYR A 225 -3.18 -11.33 11.15
N ARG A 226 -4.39 -10.79 10.95
CA ARG A 226 -4.65 -9.88 9.82
C ARG A 226 -4.02 -8.54 10.13
N TRP A 227 -3.33 -7.98 9.16
CA TRP A 227 -2.77 -6.62 9.24
C TRP A 227 -3.44 -5.74 8.19
N ASP A 228 -3.40 -4.42 8.41
CA ASP A 228 -3.96 -3.46 7.46
C ASP A 228 -2.89 -2.63 6.74
N ASN A 229 -3.23 -2.15 5.55
CA ASN A 229 -2.41 -1.23 4.78
C ASN A 229 -3.23 -0.34 3.86
N VAL A 230 -2.56 0.65 3.29
CA VAL A 230 -3.15 1.64 2.39
C VAL A 230 -2.35 1.72 1.10
N ALA A 231 -3.06 1.84 -0.02
CA ALA A 231 -2.47 2.18 -1.30
C ALA A 231 -3.29 3.22 -2.06
N VAL A 232 -2.59 3.97 -2.90
CA VAL A 232 -3.14 4.96 -3.82
C VAL A 232 -3.16 4.36 -5.22
N ALA A 233 -4.32 4.36 -5.85
CA ALA A 233 -4.59 3.86 -7.19
C ALA A 233 -4.81 5.03 -8.15
N PHE A 234 -3.84 5.30 -9.00
CA PHE A 234 -3.99 6.28 -10.07
C PHE A 234 -4.75 5.63 -11.22
N HIS A 235 -5.87 6.22 -11.63
CA HIS A 235 -6.55 5.75 -12.83
C HIS A 235 -5.70 6.03 -14.07
N MET A 236 -5.54 5.02 -14.91
CA MET A 236 -4.78 5.10 -16.15
C MET A 236 -5.62 4.54 -17.31
N LYS A 237 -5.73 5.29 -18.41
CA LYS A 237 -6.30 4.76 -19.65
C LYS A 237 -5.28 3.84 -20.34
N ARG A 238 -5.74 3.05 -21.31
CA ARG A 238 -4.85 2.29 -22.19
C ARG A 238 -3.89 3.25 -22.91
N GLY A 239 -2.60 2.92 -22.92
CA GLY A 239 -1.55 3.73 -23.55
C GLY A 239 -1.07 4.92 -22.72
N TRP A 240 -1.60 5.15 -21.51
CA TRP A 240 -1.07 6.18 -20.63
C TRP A 240 0.22 5.72 -19.94
N VAL A 241 1.22 6.60 -19.95
CA VAL A 241 2.50 6.48 -19.24
C VAL A 241 2.62 7.67 -18.29
N LEU A 242 2.73 7.46 -16.98
CA LEU A 242 3.03 8.54 -16.04
C LEU A 242 4.53 8.87 -16.16
N PRO A 243 4.92 9.97 -16.82
CA PRO A 243 6.29 10.18 -17.24
C PRO A 243 7.14 10.64 -16.07
N VAL A 244 8.33 10.05 -15.95
CA VAL A 244 9.36 10.43 -15.01
C VAL A 244 10.69 10.26 -15.72
N ASN A 245 11.46 11.34 -15.86
CA ASN A 245 12.73 11.26 -16.55
C ASN A 245 13.67 10.23 -15.89
N ARG A 246 14.59 9.69 -16.69
CA ARG A 246 15.44 8.57 -16.29
C ARG A 246 16.31 8.88 -15.07
N SER A 247 16.90 10.07 -14.97
CA SER A 247 17.69 10.47 -13.79
C SER A 247 16.87 10.40 -12.51
N ARG A 248 15.65 10.95 -12.52
CA ARG A 248 14.74 10.87 -11.37
C ARG A 248 14.28 9.44 -11.08
N LEU A 249 14.11 8.58 -12.09
CA LEU A 249 13.81 7.16 -11.86
C LEU A 249 14.94 6.50 -11.06
N PHE A 250 16.20 6.70 -11.44
CA PHE A 250 17.35 6.12 -10.73
C PHE A 250 17.58 6.72 -9.34
N GLU A 251 17.39 8.04 -9.17
CA GLU A 251 17.46 8.70 -7.85
C GLU A 251 16.47 8.10 -6.83
N ASN A 252 15.33 7.62 -7.33
CA ASN A 252 14.23 7.11 -6.50
C ASN A 252 14.14 5.57 -6.50
N LEU A 253 15.10 4.89 -7.12
CA LEU A 253 15.14 3.43 -7.25
C LEU A 253 16.04 2.80 -6.17
N SER A 254 15.52 1.81 -5.46
CA SER A 254 16.27 0.98 -4.53
C SER A 254 15.98 -0.51 -4.71
N ALA A 255 16.94 -1.34 -4.30
CA ALA A 255 16.76 -2.78 -4.23
C ALA A 255 16.03 -3.17 -2.93
N CYS A 256 15.26 -4.24 -3.00
CA CYS A 256 14.51 -4.81 -1.88
C CYS A 256 14.84 -6.29 -1.74
N LYS A 257 15.01 -6.72 -0.50
CA LYS A 257 15.01 -8.14 -0.17
C LYS A 257 13.59 -8.71 -0.33
N VAL A 258 13.50 -9.88 -0.97
CA VAL A 258 12.24 -10.62 -1.10
C VAL A 258 12.18 -11.72 -0.04
N PRO A 259 11.17 -11.72 0.84
CA PRO A 259 11.04 -12.72 1.89
C PRO A 259 10.74 -14.11 1.33
N SER A 260 10.83 -15.13 2.19
CA SER A 260 10.43 -16.51 1.84
C SER A 260 8.98 -16.55 1.37
N VAL A 261 8.06 -16.00 2.17
CA VAL A 261 6.65 -15.83 1.81
C VAL A 261 6.49 -14.55 0.99
N ASN A 262 6.44 -14.71 -0.33
CA ASN A 262 6.29 -13.60 -1.27
C ASN A 262 5.08 -13.81 -2.19
N LEU A 263 4.83 -12.80 -3.01
CA LEU A 263 3.73 -12.75 -3.96
C LEU A 263 4.26 -12.52 -5.37
N LEU A 264 5.49 -12.90 -5.72
CA LEU A 264 6.02 -12.69 -7.07
C LEU A 264 5.10 -13.32 -8.13
N ARG A 265 4.99 -12.68 -9.31
CA ARG A 265 4.29 -13.26 -10.46
C ARG A 265 5.09 -14.42 -11.04
N GLU A 266 6.39 -14.24 -11.09
CA GLU A 266 7.34 -15.22 -11.61
C GLU A 266 8.31 -15.58 -10.47
N PRO A 267 7.98 -16.60 -9.64
CA PRO A 267 8.80 -16.99 -8.50
C PRO A 267 10.25 -17.32 -8.88
N GLN A 268 10.48 -17.79 -10.11
CA GLN A 268 11.80 -18.05 -10.68
C GLN A 268 12.66 -16.79 -10.85
N ASN A 269 12.04 -15.61 -10.91
CA ASN A 269 12.74 -14.32 -11.02
C ASN A 269 13.11 -13.75 -9.65
N LYS A 270 12.98 -14.52 -8.57
CA LYS A 270 13.44 -14.09 -7.25
C LYS A 270 14.94 -13.89 -7.28
N MET A 271 15.37 -12.65 -7.09
CA MET A 271 16.78 -12.29 -6.95
C MET A 271 17.12 -12.14 -5.47
N SER A 272 18.38 -12.42 -5.12
CA SER A 272 18.98 -11.94 -3.87
C SER A 272 19.06 -10.41 -3.87
N LEU A 273 19.26 -9.83 -2.69
CA LEU A 273 19.45 -8.38 -2.58
C LEU A 273 20.68 -7.93 -3.38
N TYR A 274 21.79 -8.66 -3.26
CA TYR A 274 23.04 -8.39 -3.97
C TYR A 274 22.87 -8.41 -5.50
N GLU A 275 22.18 -9.41 -6.04
CA GLU A 275 21.91 -9.47 -7.49
C GLU A 275 21.03 -8.31 -7.97
N ALA A 276 20.06 -7.89 -7.16
CA ALA A 276 19.20 -6.75 -7.49
C ALA A 276 19.99 -5.42 -7.44
N GLU A 277 20.89 -5.24 -6.48
CA GLU A 277 21.78 -4.07 -6.41
C GLU A 277 22.75 -4.04 -7.59
N ALA A 278 23.35 -5.17 -7.95
CA ALA A 278 24.23 -5.31 -9.10
C ALA A 278 23.50 -4.99 -10.42
N GLU A 279 22.24 -5.40 -10.56
CA GLU A 279 21.41 -5.07 -11.73
C GLU A 279 21.16 -3.55 -11.83
N ILE A 280 20.85 -2.88 -10.72
CA ILE A 280 20.66 -1.42 -10.71
C ILE A 280 21.95 -0.73 -11.15
N GLU A 281 23.10 -1.17 -10.64
CA GLU A 281 24.39 -0.59 -10.96
C GLU A 281 24.77 -0.81 -12.44
N ALA A 282 24.56 -2.02 -12.96
CA ALA A 282 24.75 -2.31 -14.38
C ALA A 282 23.88 -1.41 -15.27
N LEU A 283 22.63 -1.17 -14.89
CA LEU A 283 21.73 -0.28 -15.62
C LEU A 283 22.16 1.18 -15.55
N LYS A 284 22.64 1.66 -14.39
CA LYS A 284 23.18 3.02 -14.28
C LYS A 284 24.35 3.24 -15.25
N ASN A 285 25.30 2.30 -15.29
CA ASN A 285 26.45 2.35 -16.20
C ASN A 285 26.08 2.22 -17.68
N PHE A 286 24.91 1.66 -18.00
CA PHE A 286 24.43 1.56 -19.37
C PHE A 286 23.78 2.87 -19.86
N TYR A 287 23.09 3.58 -18.96
CA TYR A 287 22.30 4.77 -19.32
C TYR A 287 23.00 6.11 -19.05
N PHE A 288 24.12 6.11 -18.31
CA PHE A 288 24.94 7.29 -17.98
C PHE A 288 26.42 6.99 -18.22
#